data_AF-A0A7D5JZC7-F1
#
_entry.id   AF-A0A7D5JZC7-F1
#
_cell.length_a   1.000
_cell.length_b   1.000
_cell.length_c   1.000
_cell.angle_alpha   90.00
_cell.angle_beta   90.00
_cell.angle_gamma   90.00
#
_symmetry.space_group_name_H-M   'P 1'
#
loop_
_entity.id
_entity.type
_entity.pdbx_description
1 polymer ?
#
loop_
_entity_poly.entity_id
_entity_poly.type
_entity_poly.pdbx_seq_one_letter_code
_entity_poly.pdbx_strand_id
1 'polypeptide(L)'
;MTGYELRLWRKGMGWSSDKAAEELGVSLRTWKEYEQAAEVKRVVELATVSLSLAAIFPTCSLRKTTKERVLNMVLALLNSAGLKGPR
;
A
#
# COMPACT_ATOMS: atom_id res chain seq x y z
N MET A 1 -4.90 4.05 -9.43
CA MET A 1 -4.13 4.88 -8.48
C MET A 1 -3.23 5.81 -9.28
N THR A 2 -3.27 7.10 -8.98
CA THR A 2 -2.40 8.15 -9.54
C THR A 2 -1.07 8.22 -8.78
N GLY A 3 -0.05 8.87 -9.37
CA GLY A 3 1.22 9.11 -8.67
C GLY A 3 1.05 9.97 -7.40
N TYR A 4 0.06 10.86 -7.38
CA TYR A 4 -0.31 11.63 -6.19
C TYR A 4 -0.80 10.72 -5.05
N GLU A 5 -1.71 9.80 -5.35
CA GLU A 5 -2.23 8.83 -4.37
C GLU A 5 -1.12 7.91 -3.86
N LEU A 6 -0.18 7.49 -4.72
CA LEU A 6 1.00 6.72 -4.32
C LEU A 6 1.89 7.50 -3.33
N ARG A 7 2.10 8.80 -3.59
CA ARG A 7 2.85 9.68 -2.68
C ARG A 7 2.12 9.83 -1.34
N LEU A 8 0.80 9.97 -1.36
CA LEU A 8 -0.01 10.07 -0.15
C LEU A 8 0.08 8.78 0.67
N TRP A 9 -0.02 7.62 0.02
CA TRP A 9 0.13 6.31 0.66
C TRP A 9 1.45 6.19 1.42
N ARG A 10 2.61 6.43 0.78
CA ARG A 10 3.89 6.29 1.47
C ARG A 10 4.06 7.28 2.63
N LYS A 11 3.47 8.48 2.52
CA LYS A 11 3.44 9.45 3.62
C LYS A 11 2.60 8.94 4.79
N GLY A 12 1.46 8.29 4.50
CA GLY A 12 0.65 7.60 5.50
C GLY A 12 1.41 6.47 6.21
N MET A 13 2.33 5.81 5.50
CA MET A 13 3.26 4.83 6.07
C MET A 13 4.43 5.46 6.85
N GLY A 14 4.58 6.79 6.82
CA GLY A 14 5.73 7.50 7.42
C GLY A 14 7.04 7.34 6.64
N TRP A 15 6.99 6.98 5.36
CA TRP A 15 8.16 6.65 4.56
C TRP A 15 8.70 7.83 3.74
N SER A 16 10.04 7.91 3.67
CA SER A 16 10.74 8.72 2.67
C SER A 16 10.59 8.08 1.27
N SER A 17 10.92 8.84 0.22
CA SER A 17 10.96 8.28 -1.14
C SER A 17 12.00 7.17 -1.27
N ASP A 18 13.15 7.31 -0.60
CA ASP A 18 14.20 6.27 -0.58
C ASP A 18 13.69 4.98 0.07
N LYS A 19 13.02 5.08 1.23
CA LYS A 19 12.46 3.92 1.92
C LYS A 19 11.38 3.25 1.08
N ALA A 20 10.49 4.02 0.46
CA ALA A 20 9.47 3.44 -0.40
C ALA A 20 10.06 2.74 -1.64
N ALA A 21 11.12 3.29 -2.24
CA ALA A 21 11.83 2.66 -3.34
C ALA A 21 12.49 1.33 -2.91
N GLU A 22 13.13 1.32 -1.74
CA GLU A 22 13.73 0.13 -1.12
C GLU A 22 12.69 -0.97 -0.89
N GLU A 23 11.56 -0.66 -0.24
CA GLU A 23 10.49 -1.62 0.05
C GLU A 23 9.84 -2.20 -1.21
N LEU A 24 9.78 -1.42 -2.30
CA LEU A 24 9.30 -1.90 -3.60
C LEU A 24 10.39 -2.62 -4.42
N GLY A 25 11.64 -2.62 -3.97
CA GLY A 25 12.75 -3.22 -4.70
C GLY A 25 13.08 -2.51 -6.02
N VAL A 26 12.88 -1.19 -6.09
CA VAL A 26 13.12 -0.38 -7.28
C VAL A 26 14.13 0.73 -7.00
N SER A 27 14.70 1.31 -8.07
CA SER A 27 15.57 2.48 -7.92
C SER A 27 14.78 3.72 -7.46
N LEU A 28 15.43 4.64 -6.74
CA LEU A 28 14.83 5.94 -6.38
C LEU A 28 14.33 6.71 -7.61
N ARG A 29 15.02 6.60 -8.75
CA ARG A 29 14.61 7.22 -10.01
C ARG A 29 13.25 6.66 -10.45
N THR A 30 13.13 5.34 -10.52
CA THR A 30 11.90 4.65 -10.89
C THR A 30 10.74 5.01 -9.95
N TRP A 31 11.01 5.09 -8.64
CA TRP A 31 10.02 5.53 -7.67
C TRP A 31 9.52 6.96 -7.95
N LYS A 32 10.44 7.90 -8.22
CA LYS A 32 10.07 9.29 -8.55
C LYS A 32 9.24 9.39 -9.83
N GLU A 33 9.52 8.56 -10.83
CA GLU A 33 8.70 8.45 -12.05
C GLU A 33 7.28 7.96 -11.71
N TYR A 34 7.13 6.97 -10.83
CA TYR A 34 5.81 6.50 -10.40
C TYR A 34 5.00 7.58 -9.66
N GLU A 35 5.63 8.38 -8.79
CA GLU A 35 4.93 9.47 -8.10
C GLU A 35 4.48 10.60 -9.04
N GLN A 36 5.06 10.71 -10.23
CA GLN A 36 4.70 11.72 -11.23
C GLN A 36 3.77 11.18 -12.30
N ALA A 37 3.52 9.86 -12.33
CA ALA A 37 2.68 9.24 -13.33
C ALA A 37 1.20 9.66 -13.15
N ALA A 38 0.54 9.94 -14.28
CA ALA A 38 -0.91 10.13 -14.29
C ALA A 38 -1.64 8.88 -13.77
N GLU A 39 -1.15 7.71 -14.16
CA GLU A 39 -1.62 6.41 -13.69
C GLU A 39 -0.44 5.52 -13.34
N VAL A 40 -0.49 4.90 -12.16
CA VAL A 40 0.55 4.02 -11.65
C VAL A 40 0.32 2.61 -12.20
N LYS A 41 1.41 1.92 -12.56
CA LYS A 41 1.33 0.54 -13.06
C LYS A 41 0.61 -0.36 -12.06
N ARG A 42 -0.26 -1.24 -12.56
CA ARG A 42 -1.05 -2.19 -11.73
C ARG A 42 -0.21 -2.96 -10.71
N VAL A 43 0.99 -3.41 -11.08
CA VAL A 43 1.89 -4.15 -10.18
C VAL A 43 2.28 -3.33 -8.94
N VAL A 44 2.46 -2.02 -9.09
CA VAL A 44 2.81 -1.11 -8.00
C VAL A 44 1.62 -0.94 -7.06
N GLU A 45 0.40 -0.82 -7.59
CA GLU A 45 -0.83 -0.80 -6.77
C GLU A 45 -1.00 -2.07 -5.94
N LEU A 46 -0.68 -3.23 -6.49
CA LEU A 46 -0.75 -4.49 -5.75
C LEU A 46 0.33 -4.58 -4.66
N ALA A 47 1.51 -4.04 -4.95
CA ALA A 47 2.60 -3.93 -3.98
C ALA A 47 2.21 -3.04 -2.79
N THR A 48 1.54 -1.90 -3.02
CA THR A 48 1.11 -1.02 -1.92
C THR A 48 0.12 -1.70 -0.98
N VAL A 49 -0.82 -2.49 -1.51
CA VAL A 49 -1.73 -3.31 -0.69
C VAL A 49 -0.94 -4.33 0.15
N SER A 50 -0.04 -5.06 -0.50
CA SER A 50 0.75 -6.11 0.15
C SER A 50 1.59 -5.56 1.30
N LEU A 51 2.26 -4.42 1.08
CA LEU A 51 3.07 -3.73 2.08
C LEU A 51 2.21 -3.15 3.22
N SER A 52 1.04 -2.59 2.89
CA SER A 52 0.10 -2.08 3.91
C SER A 52 -0.40 -3.19 4.83
N LEU A 53 -0.74 -4.35 4.25
CA LEU A 53 -1.14 -5.54 5.01
C LEU A 53 -0.01 -6.03 5.91
N ALA A 54 1.22 -6.10 5.39
CA ALA A 54 2.40 -6.50 6.16
C ALA A 54 2.65 -5.57 7.37
N ALA A 55 2.36 -4.27 7.26
CA ALA A 55 2.47 -3.33 8.37
C ALA A 55 1.34 -3.48 9.42
N ILE A 56 0.14 -3.87 8.99
CA ILE A 56 -1.04 -3.98 9.87
C ILE A 56 -1.08 -5.28 10.66
N PHE A 57 -0.71 -6.42 10.06
CA PHE A 57 -0.86 -7.72 10.72
C PHE A 57 -0.11 -7.84 12.07
N PRO A 58 1.14 -7.35 12.21
CA PRO A 58 1.84 -7.36 13.50
C PRO A 58 1.14 -6.49 14.56
N THR A 59 0.47 -5.41 14.18
CA THR A 59 -0.24 -4.56 15.15
C THR A 59 -1.57 -5.15 15.58
N CYS A 60 -2.22 -5.94 14.72
CA CYS A 60 -3.45 -6.66 15.07
C CYS A 60 -3.24 -7.75 16.12
N SER A 61 -2.10 -8.46 16.08
CA SER A 61 -1.77 -9.47 17.08
C SER A 61 -1.48 -8.85 18.45
N LEU A 62 -0.84 -7.68 18.48
CA LEU A 62 -0.48 -6.97 19.72
C LEU A 62 -1.66 -6.30 20.41
N ARG A 63 -2.63 -5.76 19.66
CA ARG A 63 -3.70 -4.91 20.21
C ARG A 63 -4.99 -5.63 20.62
N LYS A 64 -5.04 -6.97 20.58
CA LYS A 64 -6.29 -7.75 20.77
C LYS A 64 -7.46 -7.15 19.96
N THR A 65 -7.19 -6.70 18.73
CA THR A 65 -8.24 -6.13 17.87
C THR A 65 -9.29 -7.19 17.55
N THR A 66 -10.56 -6.82 17.63
CA THR A 66 -11.68 -7.71 17.29
C THR A 66 -11.57 -8.17 15.83
N LYS A 67 -11.91 -9.44 15.56
CA LYS A 67 -11.88 -10.05 14.23
C LYS A 67 -12.56 -9.19 13.15
N GLU A 68 -13.70 -8.60 13.48
CA GLU A 68 -14.48 -7.73 12.59
C GLU A 68 -13.70 -6.48 12.16
N ARG A 69 -12.95 -5.87 13.08
CA ARG A 69 -12.16 -4.68 12.79
C ARG A 69 -11.01 -5.00 11.85
N VAL A 70 -10.34 -6.14 12.05
CA VAL A 70 -9.28 -6.61 11.15
C VAL A 70 -9.85 -6.89 9.76
N LEU A 71 -10.99 -7.57 9.67
CA LEU A 71 -11.67 -7.83 8.39
C LEU A 71 -12.03 -6.53 7.67
N ASN A 72 -12.60 -5.55 8.37
CA ASN A 72 -12.93 -4.26 7.76
C ASN A 72 -11.69 -3.51 7.25
N MET A 73 -10.57 -3.57 7.97
CA MET A 73 -9.31 -2.97 7.51
C MET A 73 -8.77 -3.66 6.25
N VAL A 74 -8.78 -5.00 6.23
CA VAL A 74 -8.34 -5.77 5.05
C VAL A 74 -9.23 -5.48 3.84
N LEU A 75 -10.55 -5.49 4.02
CA LEU A 75 -11.51 -5.21 2.95
C LEU A 75 -11.34 -3.78 2.40
N ALA A 76 -11.13 -2.80 3.27
CA ALA A 76 -10.88 -1.42 2.85
C ALA A 76 -9.62 -1.31 1.97
N LEU A 77 -8.54 -1.99 2.35
CA LEU A 77 -7.30 -2.03 1.57
C LEU A 77 -7.47 -2.74 0.23
N LEU A 78 -8.13 -3.89 0.20
CA LEU A 78 -8.36 -4.63 -1.05
C LEU A 78 -9.25 -3.83 -2.02
N ASN A 79 -10.31 -3.20 -1.50
CA ASN A 79 -11.20 -2.36 -2.30
C ASN A 79 -10.47 -1.11 -2.85
N SER A 80 -9.54 -0.53 -2.08
CA SER A 80 -8.75 0.61 -2.53
C SER A 80 -7.90 0.32 -3.78
N ALA A 81 -7.47 -0.93 -3.94
CA ALA A 81 -6.77 -1.39 -5.13
C ALA A 81 -7.69 -2.10 -6.13
N GLY A 82 -9.01 -2.00 -5.99
CA GLY A 82 -9.96 -2.65 -6.91
C GLY A 82 -9.81 -4.18 -6.96
N LEU A 83 -9.24 -4.81 -5.93
CA LEU A 83 -9.15 -6.25 -5.81
C LEU A 83 -10.52 -6.79 -5.37
N LYS A 84 -11.28 -7.33 -6.31
CA LYS A 84 -12.51 -8.07 -6.02
C LYS A 84 -12.14 -9.55 -5.92
N GLY A 85 -12.54 -10.20 -4.84
CA GLY A 85 -12.35 -11.65 -4.68
C GLY A 85 -13.02 -12.43 -5.82
N PRO A 86 -12.64 -13.70 -6.04
CA PRO A 86 -13.34 -14.55 -6.99
C PRO A 86 -14.82 -14.61 -6.60
N ARG A 87 -15.69 -14.40 -7.59
CA ARG A 87 -17.14 -14.56 -7.45
C ARG A 87 -17.50 -16.04 -7.42
#